data_AF-A0A2E0FAB3-F1
#
_entry.id   AF-A0A2E0FAB3-F1
#
_cell.length_a   1.000
_cell.length_b   1.000
_cell.length_c   1.000
_cell.angle_alpha   90.00
_cell.angle_beta   90.00
_cell.angle_gamma   90.00
#
_symmetry.space_group_name_H-M   'P 1'
#
loop_
_entity.id
_entity.type
_entity.pdbx_description
1 polymer ?
#
loop_
_entity_poly.entity_id
_entity_poly.type
_entity_poly.pdbx_seq_one_letter_code
_entity_poly.pdbx_strand_id
1 'polypeptide(L)'
;MKIIISGGRQSKSSLSYFNKEWSSGVSGVIFEYDTDSKKIEEMFTYETPKKYRAEKDYSISFKSGSIDNNKLYITTLTEILIISLPNYKLIDRISLNLFNDLHHVVHENNFLYIVVTGLDLVLQYDLIKKRVSNYYNCFREADTWDRFDKNKDYRKLNTTKPHFSHPNHVTLHNNKVYITRYKQEDVLVYEKKGKYIGSIKLGNGIPHDGSIFNNEFVYTTVTGKIIKVDISKEKINKIIDLNKFAKEDCSLGWCRGYNSAKNLNYVGFSRIRPTKFIENIKWLGSKMTDKYKLKMPTRVEIYDNKYSKIIDTIELERVGLNWVFSILKY
;
A
#
# COMPACT_ATOMS: atom_id res chain seq x y z
N MET A 1 13.13 15.64 11.69
CA MET A 1 12.24 15.16 10.57
C MET A 1 11.74 13.77 10.92
N LYS A 2 10.47 13.47 10.62
CA LYS A 2 9.84 12.22 11.04
C LYS A 2 9.45 11.37 9.83
N ILE A 3 9.56 10.06 9.99
CA ILE A 3 9.07 9.07 9.04
C ILE A 3 7.98 8.26 9.72
N ILE A 4 6.77 8.34 9.19
CA ILE A 4 5.62 7.56 9.65
C ILE A 4 5.61 6.23 8.91
N ILE A 5 5.62 5.13 9.65
CA ILE A 5 5.61 3.76 9.13
C ILE A 5 4.31 3.11 9.59
N SER A 6 3.51 2.63 8.65
CA SER A 6 2.22 2.02 8.97
C SER A 6 2.09 0.61 8.41
N GLY A 7 1.28 -0.18 9.12
CA GLY A 7 1.27 -1.60 8.90
C GLY A 7 0.26 -2.39 9.72
N GLY A 8 0.51 -3.69 9.78
CA GLY A 8 -0.26 -4.63 10.60
C GLY A 8 0.61 -5.33 11.65
N ARG A 9 0.00 -5.61 12.79
CA ARG A 9 0.52 -6.49 13.83
C ARG A 9 -0.08 -7.88 13.68
N GLN A 10 0.76 -8.91 13.81
CA GLN A 10 0.33 -10.30 13.73
C GLN A 10 -0.02 -10.84 15.14
N SER A 11 -0.96 -11.78 15.20
CA SER A 11 -1.22 -12.54 16.44
C SER A 11 0.06 -13.28 16.91
N LYS A 12 0.30 -13.28 18.22
CA LYS A 12 1.43 -13.99 18.86
C LYS A 12 1.33 -15.52 18.83
N SER A 13 0.21 -16.09 18.36
CA SER A 13 0.04 -17.54 18.25
C SER A 13 1.06 -18.16 17.28
N SER A 14 1.72 -19.25 17.65
CA SER A 14 2.63 -20.00 16.75
C SER A 14 1.94 -20.52 15.47
N LEU A 15 0.62 -20.75 15.53
CA LEU A 15 -0.23 -21.10 14.39
C LEU A 15 -0.47 -19.92 13.43
N SER A 16 -0.27 -18.68 13.87
CA SER A 16 -0.45 -17.48 13.03
C SER A 16 0.54 -17.44 11.87
N TYR A 17 1.72 -18.08 12.02
CA TYR A 17 2.74 -18.20 10.98
C TYR A 17 2.31 -19.12 9.81
N PHE A 18 1.41 -20.07 10.07
CA PHE A 18 0.90 -21.05 9.10
C PHE A 18 -0.54 -20.77 8.63
N ASN A 19 -1.24 -19.86 9.32
CA ASN A 19 -2.58 -19.44 8.94
C ASN A 19 -2.56 -18.53 7.70
N LYS A 20 -3.70 -18.51 6.98
CA LYS A 20 -3.91 -17.66 5.81
C LYS A 20 -3.48 -16.22 6.16
N GLU A 21 -2.69 -15.58 5.29
CA GLU A 21 -2.24 -14.18 5.43
C GLU A 21 -3.39 -13.21 5.79
N TRP A 22 -4.61 -13.60 5.40
CA TRP A 22 -5.88 -12.88 5.53
C TRP A 22 -6.57 -13.00 6.89
N SER A 23 -6.05 -13.76 7.86
CA SER A 23 -6.69 -13.94 9.17
C SER A 23 -5.74 -13.78 10.37
N SER A 24 -4.52 -13.29 10.13
CA SER A 24 -3.48 -13.22 11.15
C SER A 24 -3.19 -11.80 11.65
N GLY A 25 -3.65 -10.77 10.94
CA GLY A 25 -3.58 -9.38 11.37
C GLY A 25 -4.60 -9.09 12.46
N VAL A 26 -4.12 -8.68 13.63
CA VAL A 26 -4.96 -8.39 14.81
C VAL A 26 -5.23 -6.90 14.99
N SER A 27 -4.30 -6.04 14.56
CA SER A 27 -4.47 -4.59 14.63
C SER A 27 -3.65 -3.86 13.56
N GLY A 28 -4.13 -2.69 13.17
CA GLY A 28 -3.35 -1.69 12.43
C GLY A 28 -2.47 -0.92 13.41
N VAL A 29 -1.21 -0.67 13.03
CA VAL A 29 -0.24 0.03 13.87
C VAL A 29 0.49 1.11 13.07
N ILE A 30 0.77 2.23 13.72
CA ILE A 30 1.56 3.35 13.19
C ILE A 30 2.73 3.61 14.13
N PHE A 31 3.93 3.63 13.55
CA PHE A 31 5.17 4.02 14.21
C PHE A 31 5.69 5.32 13.63
N GLU A 32 6.30 6.13 14.47
CA GLU A 32 7.09 7.28 14.06
C GLU A 32 8.57 6.97 14.26
N TYR A 33 9.37 7.18 13.21
CA TYR A 33 10.82 7.11 13.26
C TYR A 33 11.40 8.52 13.16
N ASP A 34 12.16 8.91 14.17
CA ASP A 34 12.90 10.17 14.19
C ASP A 34 14.25 9.99 13.50
N THR A 35 14.46 10.70 12.38
CA THR A 35 15.68 10.54 11.57
C THR A 35 16.95 11.08 12.22
N ASP A 36 16.84 11.92 13.26
CA ASP A 36 17.97 12.58 13.91
C ASP A 36 18.43 11.75 15.12
N SER A 37 17.50 11.37 16.01
CA SER A 37 17.77 10.53 17.18
C SER A 37 17.77 9.03 16.89
N LYS A 38 17.31 8.62 15.69
CA LYS A 38 17.13 7.22 15.27
C LYS A 38 16.17 6.42 16.15
N LYS A 39 15.30 7.08 16.92
CA LYS A 39 14.30 6.43 17.76
C LYS A 39 13.05 6.09 16.95
N ILE A 40 12.47 4.93 17.24
CA ILE A 40 11.17 4.50 16.70
C ILE A 40 10.18 4.33 17.86
N GLU A 41 9.00 4.92 17.74
CA GLU A 41 7.97 4.92 18.78
C GLU A 41 6.61 4.53 18.20
N GLU A 42 5.84 3.73 18.94
CA GLU A 42 4.46 3.42 18.56
C GLU A 42 3.57 4.63 18.90
N MET A 43 2.87 5.15 17.89
CA MET A 43 2.05 6.35 18.04
C MET A 43 0.55 6.07 18.02
N PHE A 44 0.13 5.01 17.33
CA PHE A 44 -1.28 4.69 17.18
C PHE A 44 -1.49 3.20 16.90
N THR A 45 -2.40 2.58 17.63
CA THR A 45 -2.89 1.21 17.40
C THR A 45 -4.39 1.23 17.22
N TYR A 46 -4.89 0.42 16.29
CA TYR A 46 -6.28 0.45 15.90
C TYR A 46 -6.85 -0.93 15.56
N GLU A 47 -8.05 -1.17 16.06
CA GLU A 47 -8.87 -2.33 15.70
C GLU A 47 -10.17 -1.87 15.03
N THR A 48 -10.43 -2.37 13.83
CA THR A 48 -11.70 -2.10 13.13
C THR A 48 -12.87 -2.65 13.94
N PRO A 49 -13.84 -1.81 14.35
CA PRO A 49 -15.03 -2.25 15.06
C PRO A 49 -15.87 -3.24 14.26
N LYS A 50 -16.54 -4.17 14.95
CA LYS A 50 -17.39 -5.22 14.33
C LYS A 50 -18.39 -4.67 13.32
N LYS A 51 -18.95 -3.48 13.55
CA LYS A 51 -19.90 -2.84 12.62
C LYS A 51 -19.30 -2.52 11.25
N TYR A 52 -17.98 -2.36 11.12
CA TYR A 52 -17.30 -1.95 9.89
C TYR A 52 -16.46 -3.05 9.23
N ARG A 53 -16.59 -4.30 9.66
CA ARG A 53 -15.88 -5.44 9.04
C ARG A 53 -16.75 -6.69 8.97
N ALA A 54 -16.25 -7.70 8.28
CA ALA A 54 -16.81 -9.04 8.28
C ALA A 54 -16.77 -9.66 9.69
N GLU A 55 -17.73 -10.55 9.95
CA GLU A 55 -17.88 -11.20 11.26
C GLU A 55 -16.80 -12.28 11.50
N LYS A 56 -16.41 -12.98 10.44
CA LYS A 56 -15.48 -14.12 10.47
C LYS A 56 -14.36 -13.92 9.44
N ASP A 57 -13.24 -14.59 9.69
CA ASP A 57 -12.09 -14.70 8.78
C ASP A 57 -11.53 -13.37 8.25
N TYR A 58 -11.62 -12.30 9.04
CA TYR A 58 -11.12 -10.97 8.71
C TYR A 58 -9.67 -10.76 9.18
N SER A 59 -8.99 -9.79 8.58
CA SER A 59 -7.71 -9.26 9.05
C SER A 59 -7.84 -7.78 9.37
N ILE A 60 -7.08 -7.33 10.35
CA ILE A 60 -6.97 -5.91 10.70
C ILE A 60 -5.52 -5.49 10.46
N SER A 61 -5.36 -4.49 9.60
CA SER A 61 -4.09 -3.81 9.33
C SER A 61 -4.39 -2.44 8.75
N PHE A 62 -3.46 -1.51 8.91
CA PHE A 62 -3.42 -0.36 8.02
C PHE A 62 -2.82 -0.78 6.68
N LYS A 63 -3.30 -0.16 5.59
CA LYS A 63 -2.63 -0.21 4.29
C LYS A 63 -1.86 1.10 4.09
N SER A 64 -2.04 1.77 2.96
CA SER A 64 -1.36 3.03 2.67
C SER A 64 -2.30 4.22 2.84
N GLY A 65 -1.70 5.40 2.83
CA GLY A 65 -2.36 6.66 3.04
C GLY A 65 -1.52 7.83 2.57
N SER A 66 -1.99 9.04 2.88
CA SER A 66 -1.31 10.28 2.56
C SER A 66 -1.37 11.23 3.74
N ILE A 67 -0.43 12.17 3.76
CA ILE A 67 -0.41 13.26 4.72
C ILE A 67 -0.76 14.54 3.97
N ASP A 68 -1.72 15.28 4.51
CA ASP A 68 -2.04 16.63 4.05
C ASP A 68 -2.49 17.48 5.23
N ASN A 69 -2.04 18.74 5.28
CA ASN A 69 -2.43 19.72 6.30
C ASN A 69 -2.39 19.19 7.75
N ASN A 70 -1.26 18.58 8.15
CA ASN A 70 -1.04 17.96 9.46
C ASN A 70 -2.08 16.89 9.82
N LYS A 71 -2.64 16.20 8.82
CA LYS A 71 -3.52 15.06 9.00
C LYS A 71 -2.99 13.88 8.20
N LEU A 72 -3.01 12.72 8.83
CA LEU A 72 -2.81 11.45 8.19
C LEU A 72 -4.16 10.88 7.79
N TYR A 73 -4.35 10.67 6.49
CA TYR A 73 -5.47 9.93 5.92
C TYR A 73 -4.97 8.53 5.62
N ILE A 74 -5.48 7.52 6.33
CA ILE A 74 -4.97 6.16 6.22
C ILE A 74 -6.12 5.16 6.11
N THR A 75 -5.94 4.12 5.30
CA THR A 75 -6.97 3.09 5.13
C THR A 75 -6.72 1.90 6.05
N THR A 76 -7.80 1.35 6.59
CA THR A 76 -7.86 -0.07 6.99
C THR A 76 -8.30 -0.89 5.77
N LEU A 77 -8.83 -2.10 5.96
CA LEU A 77 -9.44 -2.85 4.85
C LEU A 77 -10.82 -2.27 4.43
N THR A 78 -11.50 -1.53 5.32
CA THR A 78 -12.92 -1.16 5.15
C THR A 78 -13.27 0.23 5.68
N GLU A 79 -12.25 1.02 6.03
CA GLU A 79 -12.40 2.35 6.62
C GLU A 79 -11.27 3.27 6.16
N ILE A 80 -11.55 4.56 6.17
CA ILE A 80 -10.54 5.62 6.14
C ILE A 80 -10.57 6.28 7.50
N LEU A 81 -9.41 6.38 8.13
CA LEU A 81 -9.23 7.15 9.36
C LEU A 81 -8.53 8.46 9.03
N ILE A 82 -9.03 9.55 9.62
CA ILE A 82 -8.40 10.86 9.57
C ILE A 82 -7.81 11.10 10.97
N ILE A 83 -6.49 11.14 11.05
CA ILE A 83 -5.74 11.24 12.31
C ILE A 83 -4.96 12.55 12.30
N SER A 84 -5.02 13.35 13.36
CA SER A 84 -4.22 14.57 13.46
C SER A 84 -2.76 14.25 13.75
N LEU A 85 -1.86 15.05 13.19
CA LEU A 85 -0.43 15.06 13.47
C LEU A 85 -0.07 16.40 14.15
N PRO A 86 0.93 16.43 15.05
CA PRO A 86 1.78 15.32 15.50
C PRO A 86 1.18 14.49 16.64
N ASN A 87 -0.06 14.74 17.08
CA ASN A 87 -0.59 14.16 18.33
C ASN A 87 -1.30 12.79 18.15
N TYR A 88 -1.42 12.30 16.92
CA TYR A 88 -2.04 11.03 16.54
C TYR A 88 -3.47 10.80 17.07
N LYS A 89 -4.27 11.87 17.20
CA LYS A 89 -5.68 11.75 17.62
C LYS A 89 -6.57 11.42 16.42
N LEU A 90 -7.46 10.44 16.58
CA LEU A 90 -8.49 10.15 15.58
C LEU A 90 -9.48 11.32 15.53
N ILE A 91 -9.53 12.03 14.40
CA ILE A 91 -10.45 13.15 14.14
C ILE A 91 -11.77 12.63 13.60
N ASP A 92 -11.71 11.78 12.58
CA ASP A 92 -12.90 11.31 11.88
C ASP A 92 -12.67 9.93 11.23
N ARG A 93 -13.77 9.31 10.81
CA ARG A 93 -13.82 7.99 10.19
C ARG A 93 -14.87 7.96 9.10
N ILE A 94 -14.46 7.48 7.93
CA ILE A 94 -15.36 7.23 6.81
C ILE A 94 -15.38 5.72 6.55
N SER A 95 -16.58 5.15 6.45
CA SER A 95 -16.76 3.74 6.12
C SER A 95 -18.04 3.55 5.29
N LEU A 96 -17.87 3.46 3.98
CA LEU A 96 -18.97 3.30 3.02
C LEU A 96 -19.25 1.82 2.79
N ASN A 97 -20.51 1.48 2.47
CA ASN A 97 -20.90 0.11 2.09
C ASN A 97 -20.07 -0.45 0.93
N LEU A 98 -19.54 0.42 0.07
CA LEU A 98 -18.67 0.04 -1.05
C LEU A 98 -17.24 -0.33 -0.63
N PHE A 99 -16.85 -0.20 0.63
CA PHE A 99 -15.47 -0.45 1.04
C PHE A 99 -15.18 -1.94 1.27
N ASN A 100 -14.21 -2.45 0.51
CA ASN A 100 -13.60 -3.76 0.72
C ASN A 100 -12.16 -3.75 0.19
N ASP A 101 -11.24 -4.29 0.99
CA ASP A 101 -9.80 -4.29 0.72
C ASP A 101 -9.31 -2.92 0.23
N LEU A 102 -9.51 -1.85 1.01
CA LEU A 102 -8.99 -0.52 0.66
C LEU A 102 -7.47 -0.52 0.74
N HIS A 103 -6.77 0.00 -0.28
CA HIS A 103 -5.30 -0.02 -0.30
C HIS A 103 -4.64 1.34 -0.10
N HIS A 104 -5.26 2.42 -0.55
CA HIS A 104 -4.68 3.76 -0.48
C HIS A 104 -5.74 4.85 -0.49
N VAL A 105 -5.39 6.02 0.07
CA VAL A 105 -6.22 7.22 0.02
C VAL A 105 -5.35 8.47 -0.15
N VAL A 106 -5.76 9.35 -1.07
CA VAL A 106 -5.19 10.70 -1.21
C VAL A 106 -6.24 11.75 -0.89
N HIS A 107 -5.88 12.72 -0.06
CA HIS A 107 -6.66 13.93 0.13
C HIS A 107 -6.19 15.03 -0.81
N GLU A 108 -7.14 15.74 -1.42
CA GLU A 108 -6.88 16.97 -2.15
C GLU A 108 -8.09 17.90 -2.09
N ASN A 109 -7.89 19.12 -1.60
CA ASN A 109 -8.95 20.11 -1.37
C ASN A 109 -10.04 19.58 -0.42
N ASN A 110 -11.23 19.27 -0.95
CA ASN A 110 -12.36 18.71 -0.20
C ASN A 110 -12.69 17.27 -0.62
N PHE A 111 -11.81 16.62 -1.38
CA PHE A 111 -12.05 15.30 -1.93
C PHE A 111 -11.05 14.27 -1.40
N LEU A 112 -11.54 13.06 -1.17
CA LEU A 112 -10.72 11.87 -1.02
C LEU A 112 -10.76 11.05 -2.29
N TYR A 113 -9.61 10.59 -2.74
CA TYR A 113 -9.46 9.61 -3.82
C TYR A 113 -9.06 8.29 -3.18
N ILE A 114 -9.95 7.31 -3.23
CA ILE A 114 -9.91 6.12 -2.39
C ILE A 114 -9.79 4.90 -3.29
N VAL A 115 -8.70 4.16 -3.14
CA VAL A 115 -8.50 2.90 -3.87
C VAL A 115 -9.30 1.79 -3.19
N VAL A 116 -10.32 1.30 -3.86
CA VAL A 116 -11.15 0.18 -3.41
C VAL A 116 -10.77 -1.05 -4.23
N THR A 117 -9.71 -1.73 -3.79
CA THR A 117 -9.16 -2.87 -4.52
C THR A 117 -10.16 -4.00 -4.65
N GLY A 118 -10.99 -4.22 -3.61
CA GLY A 118 -12.03 -5.24 -3.64
C GLY A 118 -13.09 -5.02 -4.73
N LEU A 119 -13.25 -3.81 -5.24
CA LEU A 119 -14.20 -3.51 -6.32
C LEU A 119 -13.52 -3.10 -7.62
N ASP A 120 -12.19 -3.26 -7.74
CA ASP A 120 -11.42 -2.87 -8.93
C ASP A 120 -11.68 -1.41 -9.36
N LEU A 121 -11.76 -0.46 -8.41
CA LEU A 121 -12.07 0.93 -8.70
C LEU A 121 -11.35 1.93 -7.78
N VAL A 122 -11.36 3.20 -8.19
CA VAL A 122 -11.08 4.34 -7.29
C VAL A 122 -12.35 5.18 -7.13
N LEU A 123 -12.65 5.59 -5.91
CA LEU A 123 -13.76 6.52 -5.59
C LEU A 123 -13.22 7.92 -5.40
N GLN A 124 -13.93 8.92 -5.94
CA GLN A 124 -13.82 10.29 -5.45
C GLN A 124 -14.95 10.53 -4.45
N TYR A 125 -14.62 10.89 -3.22
CA TYR A 125 -15.58 11.18 -2.16
C TYR A 125 -15.51 12.65 -1.76
N ASP A 126 -16.64 13.34 -1.80
CA ASP A 126 -16.79 14.74 -1.41
C ASP A 126 -17.00 14.82 0.11
N LEU A 127 -16.04 15.42 0.82
CA LEU A 127 -16.08 15.56 2.27
C LEU A 127 -17.16 16.55 2.75
N ILE A 128 -17.53 17.53 1.93
CA ILE A 128 -18.57 18.52 2.26
C ILE A 128 -19.94 17.92 2.05
N LYS A 129 -20.19 17.33 0.87
CA LYS A 129 -21.49 16.73 0.52
C LYS A 129 -21.68 15.33 1.10
N LYS A 130 -20.62 14.76 1.70
CA LYS A 130 -20.59 13.44 2.32
C LYS A 130 -21.08 12.31 1.39
N ARG A 131 -20.72 12.38 0.10
CA ARG A 131 -21.14 11.41 -0.91
C ARG A 131 -20.04 11.14 -1.93
N VAL A 132 -20.14 9.99 -2.59
CA VAL A 132 -19.30 9.71 -3.77
C VAL A 132 -19.70 10.65 -4.90
N SER A 133 -18.71 11.36 -5.44
CA SER A 133 -18.88 12.29 -6.56
C SER A 133 -18.47 11.69 -7.90
N ASN A 134 -17.57 10.70 -7.89
CA ASN A 134 -17.10 10.04 -9.11
C ASN A 134 -16.55 8.63 -8.86
N TYR A 135 -16.51 7.84 -9.92
CA TYR A 135 -15.93 6.49 -9.97
C TYR A 135 -14.92 6.41 -11.11
N TYR A 136 -13.74 5.85 -10.83
CA TYR A 136 -12.74 5.52 -11.84
C TYR A 136 -12.64 4.00 -11.92
N ASN A 137 -13.14 3.43 -13.03
CA ASN A 137 -13.08 1.99 -13.25
C ASN A 137 -11.63 1.55 -13.54
N CYS A 138 -11.08 0.62 -12.76
CA CYS A 138 -9.69 0.18 -12.93
C CYS A 138 -9.56 -1.05 -13.85
N PHE A 139 -10.66 -1.74 -14.16
CA PHE A 139 -10.68 -2.81 -15.15
C PHE A 139 -11.44 -2.33 -16.39
N ARG A 140 -10.74 -2.03 -17.48
CA ARG A 140 -11.31 -1.29 -18.62
C ARG A 140 -12.19 -2.15 -19.52
N GLU A 141 -12.06 -3.45 -19.41
CA GLU A 141 -12.69 -4.45 -20.26
C GLU A 141 -14.14 -4.77 -19.83
N ALA A 142 -14.56 -4.37 -18.63
CA ALA A 142 -15.94 -4.49 -18.16
C ALA A 142 -16.27 -3.36 -17.18
N ASP A 143 -17.54 -2.94 -17.09
CA ASP A 143 -17.92 -1.98 -16.06
C ASP A 143 -17.85 -2.65 -14.68
N THR A 144 -17.44 -1.89 -13.67
CA THR A 144 -17.45 -2.35 -12.27
C THR A 144 -18.82 -2.92 -11.89
N TRP A 145 -19.90 -2.26 -12.31
CA TRP A 145 -21.26 -2.57 -11.90
C TRP A 145 -21.87 -3.75 -12.64
N ASP A 146 -21.23 -4.23 -13.72
CA ASP A 146 -21.59 -5.51 -14.33
C ASP A 146 -21.26 -6.69 -13.41
N ARG A 147 -20.32 -6.47 -12.46
CA ARG A 147 -19.82 -7.49 -11.52
C ARG A 147 -20.28 -7.27 -10.09
N PHE A 148 -20.65 -6.04 -9.73
CA PHE A 148 -20.88 -5.61 -8.36
C PHE A 148 -22.19 -4.84 -8.22
N ASP A 149 -22.86 -5.01 -7.08
CA ASP A 149 -24.11 -4.33 -6.74
C ASP A 149 -23.82 -3.11 -5.85
N LYS A 150 -24.20 -1.91 -6.32
CA LYS A 150 -24.01 -0.65 -5.59
C LYS A 150 -24.68 -0.61 -4.21
N ASN A 151 -25.72 -1.41 -3.99
CA ASN A 151 -26.49 -1.42 -2.75
C ASN A 151 -25.95 -2.42 -1.72
N LYS A 152 -25.00 -3.27 -2.11
CA LYS A 152 -24.42 -4.27 -1.22
C LYS A 152 -23.45 -3.66 -0.21
N ASP A 153 -23.50 -4.14 1.03
CA ASP A 153 -22.48 -3.81 2.04
C ASP A 153 -21.27 -4.76 1.94
N TYR A 154 -20.28 -4.32 1.17
CA TYR A 154 -19.03 -5.03 0.95
C TYR A 154 -18.10 -5.04 2.16
N ARG A 155 -18.32 -4.18 3.17
CA ARG A 155 -17.55 -4.22 4.42
C ARG A 155 -17.81 -5.52 5.19
N LYS A 156 -18.96 -6.15 4.96
CA LYS A 156 -19.38 -7.41 5.59
C LYS A 156 -18.88 -8.64 4.87
N LEU A 157 -18.32 -8.49 3.67
CA LEU A 157 -17.70 -9.59 2.96
C LEU A 157 -16.24 -9.71 3.37
N ASN A 158 -15.78 -10.95 3.54
CA ASN A 158 -14.36 -11.19 3.80
C ASN A 158 -13.50 -10.80 2.58
N THR A 159 -13.91 -11.22 1.39
CA THR A 159 -13.18 -10.91 0.16
C THR A 159 -14.09 -10.93 -1.05
N THR A 160 -13.72 -10.16 -2.07
CA THR A 160 -14.31 -10.14 -3.41
C THR A 160 -13.38 -10.74 -4.47
N LYS A 161 -12.30 -11.42 -4.03
CA LYS A 161 -11.36 -12.08 -4.94
C LYS A 161 -12.03 -13.20 -5.76
N PRO A 162 -11.51 -13.50 -6.96
CA PRO A 162 -10.34 -12.86 -7.58
C PRO A 162 -10.63 -11.47 -8.15
N HIS A 163 -9.74 -10.51 -7.86
CA HIS A 163 -9.78 -9.17 -8.46
C HIS A 163 -9.41 -9.24 -9.94
N PHE A 164 -9.97 -8.39 -10.80
CA PHE A 164 -9.62 -8.35 -12.23
C PHE A 164 -8.49 -7.36 -12.52
N SER A 165 -8.41 -6.26 -11.77
CA SER A 165 -7.35 -5.25 -11.90
C SER A 165 -6.44 -5.20 -10.69
N HIS A 166 -7.02 -5.23 -9.49
CA HIS A 166 -6.32 -5.02 -8.23
C HIS A 166 -5.55 -3.68 -8.24
N PRO A 167 -6.26 -2.53 -8.24
CA PRO A 167 -5.61 -1.23 -8.09
C PRO A 167 -5.00 -1.13 -6.69
N ASN A 168 -3.79 -0.58 -6.59
CA ASN A 168 -3.06 -0.49 -5.32
C ASN A 168 -2.95 0.94 -4.81
N HIS A 169 -2.60 1.87 -5.69
CA HIS A 169 -2.23 3.22 -5.30
C HIS A 169 -2.84 4.25 -6.24
N VAL A 170 -3.07 5.45 -5.71
CA VAL A 170 -3.56 6.60 -6.48
C VAL A 170 -2.67 7.80 -6.22
N THR A 171 -2.38 8.57 -7.26
CA THR A 171 -1.62 9.82 -7.19
C THR A 171 -2.32 10.87 -8.04
N LEU A 172 -2.27 12.13 -7.59
CA LEU A 172 -2.87 13.26 -8.28
C LEU A 172 -1.76 14.19 -8.79
N HIS A 173 -1.84 14.60 -10.04
CA HIS A 173 -0.89 15.55 -10.61
C HIS A 173 -1.45 16.23 -11.86
N ASN A 174 -1.26 17.55 -11.99
CA ASN A 174 -1.69 18.34 -13.15
C ASN A 174 -3.11 18.00 -13.64
N ASN A 175 -4.09 18.01 -12.72
CA ASN A 175 -5.50 17.71 -13.00
C ASN A 175 -5.78 16.27 -13.53
N LYS A 176 -4.82 15.36 -13.35
CA LYS A 176 -4.94 13.93 -13.67
C LYS A 176 -4.89 13.08 -12.40
N VAL A 177 -5.48 11.88 -12.52
CA VAL A 177 -5.52 10.82 -11.53
C VAL A 177 -4.75 9.63 -12.11
N TYR A 178 -3.69 9.23 -11.43
CA TYR A 178 -2.82 8.11 -11.80
C TYR A 178 -3.10 6.94 -10.87
N ILE A 179 -3.43 5.78 -11.41
CA ILE A 179 -3.85 4.62 -10.62
C ILE A 179 -2.97 3.42 -10.96
N THR A 180 -2.17 2.98 -10.00
CA THR A 180 -1.28 1.82 -10.15
C THR A 180 -2.08 0.52 -10.11
N ARG A 181 -1.92 -0.35 -11.11
CA ARG A 181 -2.61 -1.66 -11.19
C ARG A 181 -1.63 -2.81 -11.02
N TYR A 182 -1.93 -3.70 -10.08
CA TYR A 182 -1.15 -4.91 -9.83
C TYR A 182 -1.19 -5.86 -11.04
N LYS A 183 -2.38 -6.23 -11.54
CA LYS A 183 -2.50 -7.31 -12.52
C LYS A 183 -2.06 -6.93 -13.93
N GLN A 184 -2.29 -5.69 -14.32
CA GLN A 184 -1.94 -5.18 -15.66
C GLN A 184 -0.51 -4.61 -15.72
N GLU A 185 0.20 -4.53 -14.58
CA GLU A 185 1.55 -3.98 -14.47
C GLU A 185 1.72 -2.60 -15.13
N ASP A 186 0.75 -1.72 -14.91
CA ASP A 186 0.69 -0.40 -15.50
C ASP A 186 0.03 0.63 -14.56
N VAL A 187 -0.06 1.86 -15.05
CA VAL A 187 -0.70 2.99 -14.35
C VAL A 187 -1.78 3.54 -15.27
N LEU A 188 -3.04 3.48 -14.86
CA LEU A 188 -4.12 4.16 -15.57
C LEU A 188 -4.04 5.66 -15.35
N VAL A 189 -4.34 6.42 -16.38
CA VAL A 189 -4.41 7.88 -16.33
C VAL A 189 -5.81 8.33 -16.67
N TYR A 190 -6.41 9.07 -15.74
CA TYR A 190 -7.72 9.69 -15.88
C TYR A 190 -7.60 11.21 -15.72
N GLU A 191 -8.47 11.97 -16.36
CA GLU A 191 -8.77 13.34 -15.91
C GLU A 191 -9.52 13.28 -14.57
N LYS A 192 -9.39 14.29 -13.70
CA LYS A 192 -10.17 14.37 -12.44
C LYS A 192 -11.70 14.33 -12.63
N LYS A 193 -12.19 14.59 -13.85
CA LYS A 193 -13.62 14.47 -14.19
C LYS A 193 -14.04 13.03 -14.54
N GLY A 194 -13.13 12.06 -14.55
CA GLY A 194 -13.45 10.63 -14.77
C GLY A 194 -13.21 10.13 -16.19
N LYS A 195 -12.75 10.98 -17.11
CA LYS A 195 -12.41 10.56 -18.47
C LYS A 195 -11.08 9.81 -18.48
N TYR A 196 -11.08 8.57 -18.95
CA TYR A 196 -9.85 7.82 -19.22
C TYR A 196 -9.09 8.48 -20.38
N ILE A 197 -7.78 8.67 -20.22
CA ILE A 197 -6.95 9.34 -21.23
C ILE A 197 -5.70 8.54 -21.63
N GLY A 198 -5.38 7.45 -20.95
CA GLY A 198 -4.27 6.58 -21.35
C GLY A 198 -3.75 5.71 -20.20
N SER A 199 -2.68 4.96 -20.46
CA SER A 199 -1.93 4.26 -19.43
C SER A 199 -0.43 4.29 -19.65
N ILE A 200 0.33 4.17 -18.56
CA ILE A 200 1.78 4.08 -18.55
C ILE A 200 2.14 2.62 -18.26
N LYS A 201 2.65 1.91 -19.27
CA LYS A 201 3.11 0.52 -19.09
C LYS A 201 4.38 0.53 -18.24
N LEU A 202 4.35 -0.15 -17.09
CA LEU A 202 5.53 -0.33 -16.25
C LEU A 202 6.31 -1.57 -16.68
N GLY A 203 5.63 -2.72 -16.86
CA GLY A 203 6.15 -3.93 -17.52
C GLY A 203 7.48 -4.46 -16.96
N ASN A 204 7.77 -4.19 -15.70
CA ASN A 204 9.06 -4.49 -15.06
C ASN A 204 8.86 -5.16 -13.70
N GLY A 205 7.81 -5.98 -13.60
CA GLY A 205 7.37 -6.63 -12.38
C GLY A 205 6.14 -5.94 -11.80
N ILE A 206 5.54 -6.63 -10.84
CA ILE A 206 4.23 -6.27 -10.34
C ILE A 206 4.32 -5.02 -9.44
N PRO A 207 3.71 -3.89 -9.82
CA PRO A 207 3.81 -2.65 -9.06
C PRO A 207 2.95 -2.70 -7.80
N HIS A 208 3.44 -2.13 -6.71
CA HIS A 208 2.71 -2.01 -5.44
C HIS A 208 2.33 -0.55 -5.18
N ASP A 209 3.31 0.33 -5.00
CA ASP A 209 3.07 1.75 -4.71
C ASP A 209 3.26 2.61 -5.96
N GLY A 210 2.85 3.88 -5.88
CA GLY A 210 3.16 4.91 -6.86
C GLY A 210 2.93 6.29 -6.29
N SER A 211 3.93 7.15 -6.28
CA SER A 211 3.77 8.55 -5.85
C SER A 211 4.83 9.44 -6.48
N ILE A 212 4.72 10.75 -6.28
CA ILE A 212 5.65 11.74 -6.84
C ILE A 212 6.74 12.06 -5.83
N PHE A 213 7.99 11.97 -6.26
CA PHE A 213 9.17 12.35 -5.49
C PHE A 213 10.16 13.06 -6.41
N ASN A 214 10.63 14.25 -6.00
CA ASN A 214 11.62 15.03 -6.75
C ASN A 214 11.27 15.19 -8.25
N ASN A 215 10.00 15.49 -8.55
CA ASN A 215 9.49 15.68 -9.93
C ASN A 215 9.52 14.42 -10.82
N GLU A 216 9.62 13.23 -10.23
CA GLU A 216 9.45 11.95 -10.92
C GLU A 216 8.31 11.18 -10.26
N PHE A 217 7.57 10.40 -11.05
CA PHE A 217 6.80 9.32 -10.45
C PHE A 217 7.74 8.19 -10.05
N VAL A 218 7.58 7.67 -8.84
CA VAL A 218 8.35 6.55 -8.33
C VAL A 218 7.38 5.44 -7.92
N TYR A 219 7.61 4.26 -8.50
CA TYR A 219 6.84 3.05 -8.24
C TYR A 219 7.74 1.99 -7.63
N THR A 220 7.25 1.29 -6.62
CA THR A 220 7.86 0.07 -6.10
C THR A 220 7.26 -1.12 -6.86
N THR A 221 8.06 -2.16 -7.12
CA THR A 221 7.53 -3.48 -7.46
C THR A 221 7.64 -4.40 -6.26
N VAL A 222 6.73 -5.36 -6.14
CA VAL A 222 6.71 -6.32 -5.03
C VAL A 222 7.99 -7.16 -4.93
N THR A 223 8.80 -7.22 -6.00
CA THR A 223 10.09 -7.92 -6.08
C THR A 223 11.31 -7.05 -5.81
N GLY A 224 11.14 -5.79 -5.41
CA GLY A 224 12.29 -4.97 -5.02
C GLY A 224 12.92 -4.20 -6.19
N LYS A 225 12.14 -3.81 -7.20
CA LYS A 225 12.57 -2.78 -8.15
C LYS A 225 11.94 -1.44 -7.80
N ILE A 226 12.69 -0.36 -8.01
CA ILE A 226 12.20 1.01 -8.01
C ILE A 226 12.17 1.48 -9.47
N ILE A 227 10.97 1.80 -9.97
CA ILE A 227 10.76 2.31 -11.32
C ILE A 227 10.51 3.81 -11.23
N LYS A 228 11.34 4.60 -11.90
CA LYS A 228 11.21 6.05 -12.01
C LYS A 228 10.68 6.40 -13.39
N VAL A 229 9.59 7.15 -13.43
CA VAL A 229 8.93 7.62 -14.64
C VAL A 229 9.00 9.14 -14.65
N ASP A 230 9.46 9.68 -15.79
CA ASP A 230 9.49 11.12 -16.04
C ASP A 230 8.05 11.65 -16.05
N ILE A 231 7.78 12.64 -15.20
CA ILE A 231 6.43 13.17 -14.98
C ILE A 231 5.87 13.90 -16.20
N SER A 232 6.74 14.48 -17.03
CA SER A 232 6.37 15.27 -18.21
C SER A 232 6.16 14.40 -19.44
N LYS A 233 7.00 13.36 -19.60
CA LYS A 233 6.98 12.44 -20.74
C LYS A 233 6.10 11.23 -20.50
N GLU A 234 5.74 10.95 -19.24
CA GLU A 234 5.03 9.75 -18.81
C GLU A 234 5.73 8.46 -19.29
N LYS A 235 7.08 8.47 -19.29
CA LYS A 235 7.93 7.36 -19.73
C LYS A 235 8.92 6.96 -18.66
N ILE A 236 9.22 5.66 -18.59
CA ILE A 236 10.25 5.14 -17.70
C ILE A 236 11.59 5.81 -18.03
N ASN A 237 12.17 6.46 -17.04
CA ASN A 237 13.50 7.08 -17.09
C ASN A 237 14.56 6.12 -16.54
N LYS A 238 14.24 5.44 -15.43
CA LYS A 238 15.22 4.61 -14.71
C LYS A 238 14.56 3.45 -13.98
N ILE A 239 15.24 2.32 -13.96
CA ILE A 239 14.88 1.15 -13.14
C ILE A 239 16.06 0.84 -12.25
N ILE A 240 15.78 0.64 -10.96
CA ILE A 240 16.79 0.34 -9.95
C ILE A 240 16.39 -0.99 -9.33
N ASP A 241 17.23 -2.00 -9.52
CA ASP A 241 17.02 -3.32 -8.92
C ASP A 241 17.70 -3.38 -7.56
N LEU A 242 16.91 -3.51 -6.49
CA LEU A 242 17.41 -3.63 -5.11
C LEU A 242 17.85 -5.06 -4.79
N ASN A 243 17.54 -6.05 -5.63
CA ASN A 243 18.00 -7.43 -5.42
C ASN A 243 19.52 -7.58 -5.47
N LYS A 244 20.24 -6.58 -6.00
CA LYS A 244 21.71 -6.51 -5.89
C LYS A 244 22.22 -6.43 -4.44
N PHE A 245 21.36 -6.09 -3.47
CA PHE A 245 21.66 -6.09 -2.05
C PHE A 245 21.15 -7.34 -1.32
N ALA A 246 20.48 -8.25 -2.02
CA ALA A 246 20.04 -9.50 -1.43
C ALA A 246 21.26 -10.36 -1.08
N LYS A 247 21.24 -10.96 0.12
CA LYS A 247 22.19 -12.00 0.47
C LYS A 247 21.88 -13.26 -0.33
N GLU A 248 22.90 -14.06 -0.63
CA GLU A 248 22.69 -15.36 -1.29
C GLU A 248 21.60 -16.17 -0.57
N ASP A 249 20.71 -16.78 -1.37
CA ASP A 249 19.58 -17.60 -0.92
C ASP A 249 18.54 -16.88 -0.01
N CYS A 250 18.57 -15.54 0.10
CA CYS A 250 17.61 -14.75 0.87
C CYS A 250 16.76 -13.83 -0.03
N SER A 251 15.43 -13.98 0.02
CA SER A 251 14.54 -12.98 -0.59
C SER A 251 14.53 -11.69 0.22
N LEU A 252 14.51 -10.53 -0.45
CA LEU A 252 14.34 -9.22 0.20
C LEU A 252 13.05 -9.13 1.02
N GLY A 253 12.04 -9.92 0.67
CA GLY A 253 10.67 -9.78 1.14
C GLY A 253 9.77 -9.11 0.12
N TRP A 254 8.51 -8.90 0.47
CA TRP A 254 7.59 -8.10 -0.32
C TRP A 254 7.98 -6.63 -0.21
N CYS A 255 8.51 -6.05 -1.29
CA CYS A 255 8.86 -4.63 -1.35
C CYS A 255 7.59 -3.77 -1.49
N ARG A 256 7.38 -2.88 -0.53
CA ARG A 256 6.20 -2.01 -0.40
C ARG A 256 6.44 -0.92 0.64
N GLY A 257 5.87 0.25 0.41
CA GLY A 257 6.20 1.49 1.11
C GLY A 257 7.51 2.07 0.58
N TYR A 258 7.46 3.33 0.13
CA TYR A 258 8.63 4.09 -0.28
C TYR A 258 8.49 5.55 0.11
N ASN A 259 9.58 6.14 0.60
CA ASN A 259 9.71 7.58 0.70
C ASN A 259 11.16 8.04 0.51
N SER A 260 11.35 9.32 0.22
CA SER A 260 12.68 9.95 0.15
C SER A 260 12.76 11.15 1.07
N ALA A 261 13.81 11.21 1.88
CA ALA A 261 13.95 12.26 2.89
C ALA A 261 15.43 12.49 3.22
N LYS A 262 15.87 13.75 3.39
CA LYS A 262 17.28 14.13 3.63
C LYS A 262 18.29 13.41 2.71
N ASN A 263 18.01 13.33 1.41
CA ASN A 263 18.83 12.61 0.40
C ASN A 263 19.00 11.11 0.65
N LEU A 264 18.14 10.50 1.46
CA LEU A 264 18.07 9.06 1.68
C LEU A 264 16.75 8.51 1.14
N ASN A 265 16.77 7.22 0.80
CA ASN A 265 15.62 6.49 0.28
C ASN A 265 15.22 5.42 1.30
N TYR A 266 13.98 5.49 1.77
CA TYR A 266 13.41 4.56 2.74
C TYR A 266 12.51 3.58 1.98
N VAL A 267 12.84 2.29 2.01
CA VAL A 267 12.07 1.25 1.30
C VAL A 267 11.64 0.19 2.29
N GLY A 268 10.34 -0.10 2.33
CA GLY A 268 9.78 -1.12 3.20
C GLY A 268 9.85 -2.50 2.56
N PHE A 269 10.15 -3.49 3.39
CA PHE A 269 10.10 -4.90 3.01
C PHE A 269 9.34 -5.66 4.08
N SER A 270 8.25 -6.31 3.68
CA SER A 270 7.55 -7.24 4.58
C SER A 270 8.03 -8.66 4.39
N ARG A 271 8.22 -9.38 5.50
CA ARG A 271 8.62 -10.80 5.49
C ARG A 271 7.63 -11.64 4.64
N ILE A 272 8.16 -12.43 3.70
CA ILE A 272 7.37 -13.42 2.96
C ILE A 272 7.04 -14.57 3.92
N ARG A 273 5.76 -14.87 4.13
CA ARG A 273 5.31 -15.97 5.00
C ARG A 273 4.89 -17.17 4.15
N PRO A 274 5.11 -18.42 4.59
CA PRO A 274 4.59 -19.58 3.88
C PRO A 274 3.06 -19.52 3.90
N THR A 275 2.41 -19.65 2.75
CA THR A 275 0.95 -19.85 2.71
C THR A 275 0.65 -21.25 2.21
N LYS A 276 -0.45 -21.87 2.66
CA LYS A 276 -0.88 -23.20 2.17
C LYS A 276 -1.20 -23.22 0.67
N PHE A 277 -1.35 -22.07 0.02
CA PHE A 277 -1.54 -21.94 -1.42
C PHE A 277 -0.18 -21.69 -2.11
N ILE A 278 0.50 -22.78 -2.43
CA ILE A 278 1.72 -22.82 -3.25
C ILE A 278 1.48 -22.19 -4.65
N GLU A 279 0.22 -22.07 -5.09
CA GLU A 279 -0.14 -21.59 -6.43
C GLU A 279 0.13 -20.10 -6.67
N ASN A 280 0.04 -19.22 -5.68
CA ASN A 280 0.32 -17.77 -5.87
C ASN A 280 1.82 -17.44 -5.86
N ILE A 281 2.69 -18.44 -5.63
CA ILE A 281 4.15 -18.29 -5.55
C ILE A 281 4.81 -18.82 -6.82
N LYS A 282 4.06 -19.42 -7.76
CA LYS A 282 4.59 -19.97 -9.03
C LYS A 282 5.30 -18.92 -9.92
N TRP A 283 5.01 -17.62 -9.76
CA TRP A 283 5.71 -16.54 -10.47
C TRP A 283 7.14 -16.27 -9.93
N LEU A 284 7.52 -16.80 -8.77
CA LEU A 284 8.90 -16.74 -8.25
C LEU A 284 9.88 -17.68 -8.99
N GLY A 285 9.44 -18.31 -10.09
CA GLY A 285 10.29 -19.10 -10.98
C GLY A 285 10.59 -20.50 -10.44
N SER A 286 10.94 -21.39 -11.36
CA SER A 286 11.17 -22.84 -11.20
C SER A 286 12.43 -23.21 -10.39
N LYS A 287 12.78 -22.44 -9.36
CA LYS A 287 13.95 -22.68 -8.49
C LYS A 287 13.60 -22.77 -7.01
N MET A 288 12.37 -23.13 -6.63
CA MET A 288 12.08 -23.55 -5.25
C MET A 288 12.68 -24.94 -5.00
N THR A 289 14.00 -24.99 -4.80
CA THR A 289 14.57 -25.95 -3.87
C THR A 289 14.34 -25.43 -2.46
N ASP A 290 14.34 -26.31 -1.45
CA ASP A 290 14.22 -25.99 -0.01
C ASP A 290 15.23 -24.97 0.55
N LYS A 291 15.99 -24.26 -0.30
CA LYS A 291 17.06 -23.32 0.02
C LYS A 291 16.63 -21.88 0.32
N TYR A 292 15.40 -21.43 0.01
CA TYR A 292 14.91 -20.09 0.40
C TYR A 292 14.53 -19.97 1.90
N LYS A 293 15.24 -20.69 2.78
CA LYS A 293 14.90 -20.88 4.21
C LYS A 293 15.17 -19.65 5.08
N LEU A 294 15.90 -18.64 4.62
CA LEU A 294 16.18 -17.43 5.40
C LEU A 294 15.37 -16.24 4.90
N LYS A 295 14.19 -16.07 5.51
CA LYS A 295 13.31 -14.92 5.27
C LYS A 295 13.73 -13.77 6.17
N MET A 296 14.15 -12.67 5.56
CA MET A 296 14.51 -11.48 6.31
C MET A 296 13.28 -10.92 7.06
N PRO A 297 13.48 -10.35 8.26
CA PRO A 297 12.39 -9.74 9.01
C PRO A 297 11.80 -8.56 8.25
N THR A 298 10.55 -8.25 8.59
CA THR A 298 9.88 -7.01 8.16
C THR A 298 10.70 -5.81 8.64
N ARG A 299 11.05 -4.92 7.72
CA ARG A 299 12.02 -3.85 7.95
C ARG A 299 11.83 -2.69 6.99
N VAL A 300 12.46 -1.56 7.31
CA VAL A 300 12.77 -0.50 6.36
C VAL A 300 14.28 -0.50 6.12
N GLU A 301 14.69 -0.61 4.86
CA GLU A 301 16.08 -0.36 4.47
C GLU A 301 16.23 1.10 4.05
N ILE A 302 17.29 1.74 4.55
CA ILE A 302 17.63 3.12 4.23
C ILE A 302 18.80 3.09 3.27
N TYR A 303 18.56 3.46 2.02
CA TYR A 303 19.60 3.58 1.01
C TYR A 303 20.09 5.02 0.88
N ASP A 304 21.33 5.17 0.39
CA ASP A 304 21.79 6.46 -0.10
C ASP A 304 20.96 6.92 -1.32
N ASN A 305 21.11 8.20 -1.67
CA ASN A 305 20.49 8.82 -2.85
C ASN A 305 20.61 7.93 -4.12
N LYS A 306 21.81 7.37 -4.35
CA LYS A 306 22.13 6.67 -5.59
C LYS A 306 21.76 5.18 -5.56
N TYR A 307 21.21 4.68 -4.45
CA TYR A 307 21.02 3.26 -4.20
C TYR A 307 22.31 2.46 -4.46
N SER A 308 23.45 3.01 -4.03
CA SER A 308 24.77 2.37 -4.10
C SER A 308 25.06 1.53 -2.87
N LYS A 309 24.48 1.88 -1.71
CA LYS A 309 24.63 1.13 -0.47
C LYS A 309 23.42 1.29 0.46
N ILE A 310 23.24 0.30 1.33
CA ILE A 310 22.37 0.41 2.50
C ILE A 310 23.15 1.20 3.56
N ILE A 311 22.55 2.30 4.03
CA ILE A 311 23.08 3.17 5.09
C ILE A 311 22.71 2.64 6.46
N ASP A 312 21.47 2.18 6.62
CA ASP A 312 20.94 1.71 7.90
C ASP A 312 19.71 0.81 7.67
N THR A 313 19.26 0.12 8.71
CA THR A 313 18.07 -0.76 8.66
C THR A 313 17.26 -0.64 9.94
N ILE A 314 15.96 -0.39 9.78
CA ILE A 314 14.99 -0.37 10.88
C ILE A 314 14.27 -1.72 10.90
N GLU A 315 14.60 -2.59 11.86
CA GLU A 315 13.95 -3.89 12.01
C GLU A 315 12.59 -3.74 12.73
N LEU A 316 11.50 -3.84 11.99
CA LEU A 316 10.16 -3.49 12.45
C LEU A 316 9.49 -4.59 13.29
N GLU A 317 9.88 -5.85 13.10
CA GLU A 317 9.31 -6.95 13.88
C GLU A 317 9.67 -6.87 15.37
N ARG A 318 10.82 -6.28 15.70
CA ARG A 318 11.26 -6.06 17.09
C ARG A 318 10.36 -5.11 17.85
N VAL A 319 9.71 -4.19 17.15
CA VAL A 319 8.73 -3.24 17.72
C VAL A 319 7.29 -3.70 17.47
N GLY A 320 7.09 -4.91 16.94
CA GLY A 320 5.77 -5.52 16.79
C GLY A 320 4.99 -5.06 15.56
N LEU A 321 5.67 -4.59 14.50
CA LEU A 321 5.08 -4.39 13.17
C LEU A 321 5.53 -5.53 12.23
N ASN A 322 4.56 -6.29 11.74
CA ASN A 322 4.77 -7.56 11.05
C ASN A 322 4.49 -7.48 9.53
N TRP A 323 3.77 -6.47 9.08
CA TRP A 323 3.63 -6.10 7.67
C TRP A 323 3.73 -4.60 7.56
N VAL A 324 4.68 -4.10 6.77
CA VAL A 324 4.74 -2.69 6.38
C VAL A 324 3.93 -2.50 5.11
N PHE A 325 3.10 -1.47 5.05
CA PHE A 325 2.35 -1.10 3.87
C PHE A 325 2.67 0.31 3.37
N SER A 326 3.06 1.23 4.25
CA SER A 326 3.37 2.60 3.85
C SER A 326 4.47 3.24 4.69
N ILE A 327 5.21 4.13 4.04
CA ILE A 327 6.28 4.95 4.60
C ILE A 327 6.02 6.39 4.13
N LEU A 328 5.71 7.27 5.08
CA LEU A 328 5.30 8.64 4.80
C LEU A 328 6.24 9.61 5.50
N LYS A 329 6.62 10.69 4.82
CA LYS A 329 7.44 11.76 5.40
C LYS A 329 6.52 12.79 6.06
N TYR A 330 6.81 13.13 7.31
CA TYR A 330 6.15 14.19 8.08
C TYR A 330 7.16 15.25 8.55
#